data_AF-A0A814X147-F1
#
_entry.id   AF-A0A814X147-F1
#
_cell.length_a   1.000
_cell.length_b   1.000
_cell.length_c   1.000
_cell.angle_alpha   90.00
_cell.angle_beta   90.00
_cell.angle_gamma   90.00
#
_symmetry.space_group_name_H-M   'P 1'
#
loop_
_entity.id
_entity.type
_entity.pdbx_description
1 polymer ?
#
loop_
_entity_poly.entity_id
_entity_poly.type
_entity_poly.pdbx_seq_one_letter_code
_entity_poly.pdbx_strand_id
1 'polypeptide(L)'
;MSSQTYSRDCRKSNYYYETIRVNIVETGYYALSSNSSMNTFGDIYKDDFNPMNPFENLLSQGYRACSSQDFKFIAYLYTGTTYILVVTTSSPNMTGNFSILASGPNNITLDPYSKYFVNH
;
A
#
# COMPACT_ATOMS: atom_id res chain seq x y z
N MET A 1 8.14 -9.69 -13.95
CA MET A 1 7.53 -8.35 -13.83
C MET A 1 8.60 -7.44 -13.27
N SER A 2 8.89 -6.28 -13.89
CA SER A 2 9.87 -5.35 -13.35
C SER A 2 9.30 -4.67 -12.11
N SER A 3 9.95 -4.81 -10.97
CA SER A 3 9.53 -4.16 -9.73
C SER A 3 9.86 -2.66 -9.78
N GLN A 4 8.83 -1.82 -9.69
CA GLN A 4 8.97 -0.36 -9.70
C GLN A 4 9.57 0.10 -8.37
N THR A 5 10.30 1.23 -8.38
CA THR A 5 10.84 1.82 -7.15
C THR A 5 10.41 3.28 -6.99
N TYR A 6 10.34 3.73 -5.74
CA TYR A 6 10.10 5.14 -5.42
C TYR A 6 10.96 5.58 -4.22
N SER A 7 11.05 6.89 -4.03
CA SER A 7 11.65 7.48 -2.82
C SER A 7 10.56 7.67 -1.78
N ARG A 8 10.42 6.71 -0.86
CA ARG A 8 9.43 6.79 0.22
C ARG A 8 9.76 7.91 1.20
N ASP A 9 11.05 8.14 1.45
CA ASP A 9 11.53 9.17 2.37
C ASP A 9 12.61 10.04 1.70
N CYS A 10 12.86 11.22 2.27
CA CYS A 10 13.84 12.16 1.73
C CYS A 10 15.30 11.70 1.89
N ARG A 11 15.56 10.51 2.44
CA ARG A 11 16.91 10.02 2.79
C ARG A 11 17.34 8.82 1.96
N LYS A 12 16.40 7.97 1.54
CA LYS A 12 16.65 6.69 0.89
C LYS A 12 15.76 6.55 -0.35
N SER A 13 16.39 6.18 -1.47
CA SER A 13 15.72 5.82 -2.71
C SER A 13 15.62 4.30 -2.87
N ASN A 14 15.00 3.85 -3.96
CA ASN A 14 14.95 2.44 -4.38
C ASN A 14 14.13 1.52 -3.47
N TYR A 15 12.99 2.02 -2.97
CA TYR A 15 11.99 1.18 -2.33
C TYR A 15 11.14 0.51 -3.39
N TYR A 16 11.29 -0.80 -3.54
CA TYR A 16 10.39 -1.58 -4.38
C TYR A 16 8.97 -1.49 -3.83
N TYR A 17 7.99 -1.32 -4.71
CA TYR A 17 6.60 -1.25 -4.31
C TYR A 17 5.67 -1.98 -5.26
N GLU A 18 4.54 -2.40 -4.71
CA GLU A 18 3.39 -2.90 -5.44
C GLU A 18 2.21 -1.95 -5.23
N THR A 19 1.52 -1.61 -6.31
CA THR A 19 0.25 -0.87 -6.26
C THR A 19 -0.92 -1.84 -6.42
N ILE A 20 -1.90 -1.74 -5.53
CA ILE A 20 -3.07 -2.61 -5.53
C ILE A 20 -4.30 -1.72 -5.50
N ARG A 21 -5.16 -1.82 -6.51
CA ARG A 21 -6.45 -1.14 -6.49
C ARG A 21 -7.37 -1.82 -5.48
N VAL A 22 -7.98 -1.02 -4.62
CA VAL A 22 -8.92 -1.49 -3.60
C VAL A 22 -10.32 -1.08 -3.99
N ASN A 23 -11.18 -2.06 -4.27
CA ASN A 23 -12.58 -1.81 -4.62
C ASN A 23 -13.48 -2.06 -3.41
N ILE A 24 -14.25 -1.03 -3.06
CA ILE A 24 -15.14 -1.03 -1.89
C ILE A 24 -16.58 -1.21 -2.36
N VAL A 25 -17.21 -2.27 -1.88
CA VAL A 25 -18.62 -2.55 -2.16
C VAL A 25 -19.54 -1.81 -1.19
N GLU A 26 -19.12 -1.69 0.07
CA GLU A 26 -19.91 -1.08 1.15
C GLU A 26 -19.10 -0.01 1.89
N THR A 27 -19.68 1.17 2.07
CA THR A 27 -19.00 2.28 2.77
C THR A 27 -18.81 1.97 4.26
N GLY A 28 -17.60 2.16 4.79
CA GLY A 28 -17.36 2.04 6.23
C GLY A 28 -15.89 1.96 6.62
N TYR A 29 -15.63 1.57 7.87
CA TYR A 29 -14.28 1.39 8.38
C TYR A 29 -13.71 0.02 8.00
N TYR A 30 -12.56 0.04 7.34
CA TYR A 30 -11.81 -1.15 6.97
C TYR A 30 -10.48 -1.19 7.72
N ALA A 31 -10.16 -2.32 8.32
CA ALA A 31 -8.84 -2.63 8.82
C ALA A 31 -8.07 -3.39 7.74
N LEU A 32 -6.90 -2.88 7.37
CA LEU A 32 -5.98 -3.54 6.44
C LEU A 32 -4.65 -3.84 7.14
N SER A 33 -4.09 -5.01 6.85
CA SER A 33 -2.75 -5.38 7.29
C SER A 33 -2.06 -6.29 6.28
N SER A 34 -0.73 -6.38 6.36
CA SER A 34 -0.01 -7.44 5.67
C SER A 34 0.12 -8.69 6.54
N ASN A 35 0.55 -9.78 5.90
CA ASN A 35 1.24 -10.88 6.52
C ASN A 35 2.47 -11.22 5.66
N SER A 36 3.66 -11.02 6.22
CA SER A 36 4.95 -11.29 5.56
C SER A 36 6.03 -11.65 6.58
N SER A 37 7.07 -12.35 6.13
CA SER A 37 8.31 -12.53 6.89
C SER A 37 9.28 -11.34 6.77
N MET A 38 8.89 -10.33 5.98
CA MET A 38 9.62 -9.09 5.82
C MET A 38 8.97 -7.96 6.59
N ASN A 39 9.76 -6.95 6.90
CA ASN A 39 9.27 -5.68 7.39
C ASN A 39 8.55 -4.92 6.28
N THR A 40 7.23 -4.99 6.23
CA THR A 40 6.41 -4.29 5.25
C THR A 40 6.03 -2.89 5.76
N PHE A 41 5.68 -2.04 4.81
CA PHE A 41 5.07 -0.73 5.02
C PHE A 41 3.93 -0.60 4.01
N GLY A 42 2.82 0.02 4.40
CA GLY A 42 1.63 0.11 3.54
C GLY A 42 0.99 1.46 3.67
N ASP A 43 0.67 2.10 2.55
CA ASP A 43 0.01 3.40 2.49
C ASP A 43 -1.23 3.29 1.61
N ILE A 44 -2.32 3.94 1.99
CA ILE A 44 -3.53 3.99 1.16
C ILE A 44 -3.75 5.41 0.64
N TYR A 45 -4.02 5.50 -0.66
CA TYR A 45 -4.22 6.73 -1.41
C TYR A 45 -5.64 6.77 -1.95
N LYS A 46 -6.20 7.97 -2.02
CA LYS A 46 -7.45 8.22 -2.72
C LYS A 46 -7.17 8.52 -4.19
N ASP A 47 -7.94 7.95 -5.10
CA ASP A 47 -7.91 8.17 -6.55
C ASP A 47 -6.63 7.69 -7.27
N ASP A 48 -5.44 8.18 -6.91
CA ASP A 48 -4.18 7.83 -7.57
C ASP A 48 -2.96 7.90 -6.63
N PHE A 49 -1.92 7.13 -6.94
CA PHE A 49 -0.61 7.19 -6.28
C PHE A 49 0.43 7.77 -7.23
N ASN A 50 1.13 8.82 -6.81
CA ASN A 50 2.21 9.44 -7.58
C ASN A 50 3.58 9.10 -6.94
N PRO A 51 4.43 8.25 -7.56
CA PRO A 51 5.73 7.88 -6.98
C PRO A 51 6.72 9.06 -6.94
N MET A 52 6.50 10.12 -7.71
CA MET A 52 7.30 11.35 -7.68
C MET A 52 6.85 12.31 -6.57
N ASN A 53 5.63 12.17 -6.08
CA ASN A 53 5.08 12.92 -4.96
C ASN A 53 4.23 12.02 -4.04
N PRO A 54 4.87 11.16 -3.23
CA PRO A 54 4.17 10.13 -2.43
C PRO A 54 3.30 10.66 -1.29
N PHE A 55 3.25 11.97 -1.09
CA PHE A 55 2.35 12.60 -0.12
C PHE A 55 1.06 13.09 -0.78
N GLU A 56 1.02 13.15 -2.11
CA GLU A 56 -0.17 13.49 -2.88
C GLU A 56 -1.24 12.41 -2.71
N ASN A 57 -2.47 12.82 -2.44
CA ASN A 57 -3.64 11.96 -2.23
C ASN A 57 -3.53 10.91 -1.11
N LEU A 58 -2.51 11.00 -0.26
CA LEU A 58 -2.31 10.09 0.86
C LEU A 58 -3.48 10.21 1.85
N LEU A 59 -4.19 9.12 2.06
CA LEU A 59 -5.34 9.05 2.98
C LEU A 59 -4.91 8.57 4.36
N SER A 60 -4.10 7.52 4.41
CA SER A 60 -3.62 6.94 5.67
C SER A 60 -2.34 6.16 5.46
N GLN A 61 -1.50 6.15 6.49
CA GLN A 61 -0.26 5.38 6.53
C GLN A 61 -0.38 4.23 7.50
N GLY A 62 0.17 3.09 7.11
CA GLY A 62 0.32 1.91 7.92
C GLY A 62 1.17 2.20 9.12
N TYR A 63 0.55 2.19 10.30
CA TYR A 63 1.32 2.20 11.54
C TYR A 63 1.95 0.82 11.73
N ARG A 64 3.16 0.81 12.27
CA ARG A 64 3.88 -0.40 12.62
C ARG A 64 4.14 -0.42 14.12
N ALA A 65 3.70 -1.49 14.79
CA ALA A 65 4.10 -1.74 16.17
C ALA A 65 5.56 -2.21 16.21
N CYS A 66 6.32 -1.82 17.25
CA CYS A 66 7.75 -2.12 17.38
C CYS A 66 8.11 -3.62 17.26
N SER A 67 7.19 -4.52 17.62
CA SER A 67 7.36 -5.98 17.57
C SER A 67 6.73 -6.66 16.35
N SER A 68 6.00 -5.92 15.50
CA SER A 68 5.35 -6.47 14.30
C SER A 68 6.22 -6.23 13.07
N GLN A 69 6.24 -7.18 12.13
CA GLN A 69 6.83 -6.96 10.80
C GLN A 69 5.80 -6.43 9.81
N ASP A 70 4.52 -6.61 10.12
CA ASP A 70 3.41 -6.22 9.27
C ASP A 70 2.96 -4.78 9.53
N PHE A 71 2.59 -4.08 8.45
CA PHE A 71 1.84 -2.84 8.54
C PHE A 71 0.39 -3.13 8.96
N LYS A 72 -0.22 -2.19 9.67
CA LYS A 72 -1.65 -2.21 9.96
C LYS A 72 -2.21 -0.79 10.00
N PHE A 73 -3.38 -0.59 9.41
CA PHE A 73 -4.12 0.66 9.57
C PHE A 73 -5.63 0.42 9.48
N ILE A 74 -6.38 1.44 9.91
CA ILE A 74 -7.82 1.52 9.72
C ILE A 74 -8.09 2.76 8.86
N ALA A 75 -8.94 2.61 7.85
CA ALA A 75 -9.38 3.70 6.99
C ALA A 75 -10.89 3.67 6.82
N TYR A 76 -11.52 4.83 6.79
CA TYR A 76 -12.93 4.95 6.39
C TYR A 76 -12.99 5.10 4.87
N LEU A 77 -13.58 4.12 4.20
CA LEU A 77 -13.59 4.02 2.74
C LEU A 77 -15.02 4.06 2.21
N TYR A 78 -15.20 4.76 1.08
CA TYR A 78 -16.49 4.96 0.43
C TYR A 78 -16.63 4.07 -0.81
N THR A 79 -17.82 3.50 -1.01
CA THR A 79 -18.19 2.84 -2.27
C THR A 79 -18.09 3.82 -3.45
N GLY A 80 -17.76 3.30 -4.64
CA GLY A 80 -17.61 4.10 -5.87
C GLY A 80 -16.37 5.00 -5.92
N THR A 81 -15.55 5.05 -4.86
CA THR A 81 -14.26 5.76 -4.87
C THR A 81 -13.14 4.79 -5.22
N THR A 82 -12.15 5.26 -6.00
CA THR A 82 -10.96 4.46 -6.28
C THR A 82 -9.95 4.66 -5.15
N TYR A 83 -9.42 3.58 -4.60
CA TYR A 83 -8.31 3.63 -3.64
C TYR A 83 -7.15 2.81 -4.17
N ILE A 84 -5.94 3.30 -3.93
CA ILE A 84 -4.70 2.60 -4.26
C ILE A 84 -3.98 2.28 -2.95
N LEU A 85 -3.80 0.99 -2.66
CA LEU A 85 -2.91 0.51 -1.62
C LEU A 85 -1.52 0.34 -2.21
N VAL A 86 -0.54 1.05 -1.65
CA VAL A 86 0.88 0.85 -1.97
C VAL A 86 1.50 0.02 -0.87
N VAL A 87 2.13 -1.09 -1.25
CA VAL A 87 2.88 -1.94 -0.33
C VAL A 87 4.35 -1.86 -0.67
N THR A 88 5.19 -1.62 0.33
CA THR A 88 6.65 -1.58 0.20
C THR A 88 7.31 -2.21 1.44
N THR A 89 8.63 -2.13 1.53
CA THR A 89 9.43 -2.65 2.63
C THR A 89 10.02 -1.52 3.49
N SER A 90 10.35 -1.78 4.75
CA SER A 90 10.95 -0.78 5.64
C SER A 90 12.33 -0.30 5.17
N SER A 91 13.04 -1.15 4.42
CA SER A 91 14.42 -0.96 3.96
C SER A 91 14.49 -0.96 2.44
N PRO A 92 15.31 -0.10 1.82
CA PRO A 92 15.42 -0.05 0.36
C PRO A 92 16.07 -1.32 -0.19
N ASN A 93 15.89 -1.58 -1.49
CA ASN A 93 16.43 -2.74 -2.20
C ASN A 93 16.00 -4.11 -1.63
N MET A 94 14.84 -4.17 -0.96
CA MET A 94 14.30 -5.42 -0.40
C MET A 94 12.98 -5.80 -1.09
N THR A 95 12.88 -7.07 -1.47
CA THR A 95 11.69 -7.69 -2.07
C THR A 95 11.40 -9.03 -1.41
N GLY A 96 10.15 -9.49 -1.50
CA GLY A 96 9.76 -10.81 -1.06
C GLY A 96 8.24 -10.93 -1.00
N ASN A 97 7.77 -12.08 -0.53
CA ASN A 97 6.36 -12.41 -0.58
C ASN A 97 5.59 -11.78 0.59
N PHE A 98 4.37 -11.35 0.30
CA PHE A 98 3.42 -10.88 1.29
C PHE A 98 2.01 -11.27 0.88
N SER A 99 1.09 -11.25 1.84
CA SER A 99 -0.35 -11.30 1.61
C SER A 99 -1.01 -10.13 2.30
N ILE A 100 -2.20 -9.74 1.83
CA ILE A 100 -3.01 -8.68 2.43
C ILE A 100 -4.21 -9.29 3.11
N LEU A 101 -4.45 -8.87 4.34
CA LEU A 101 -5.62 -9.20 5.12
C LEU A 101 -6.47 -7.93 5.24
N ALA A 102 -7.76 -8.07 5.02
CA ALA A 102 -8.72 -6.99 5.14
C ALA A 102 -9.97 -7.45 5.88
N SER A 103 -10.48 -6.59 6.76
CA SER A 103 -11.75 -6.79 7.44
C SER A 103 -12.52 -5.48 7.54
N GLY A 104 -13.84 -5.56 7.45
CA GLY A 104 -14.73 -4.40 7.46
C GLY A 104 -16.18 -4.83 7.33
N PRO A 105 -17.10 -3.90 6.99
CA PRO A 105 -18.51 -4.20 6.80
C PRO A 105 -18.79 -5.27 5.74
N ASN A 106 -17.92 -5.35 4.71
CA ASN A 106 -18.04 -6.31 3.62
C ASN A 106 -16.67 -6.77 3.12
N ASN A 107 -16.63 -7.77 2.25
CA ASN A 107 -15.40 -8.13 1.55
C ASN A 107 -14.97 -7.03 0.57
N ILE A 108 -13.66 -6.92 0.36
CA ILE A 108 -13.07 -6.02 -0.64
C ILE A 108 -12.43 -6.84 -1.75
N THR A 109 -12.37 -6.26 -2.95
CA THR A 109 -11.59 -6.83 -4.06
C THR A 109 -10.27 -6.09 -4.16
N LEU A 110 -9.18 -6.86 -4.28
CA LEU A 110 -7.81 -6.36 -4.42
C LEU A 110 -7.29 -6.72 -5.80
N ASP A 111 -7.11 -5.72 -6.66
CA ASP A 111 -6.62 -5.91 -8.02
C ASP A 111 -5.19 -5.37 -8.14
N PRO A 112 -4.17 -6.24 -8.29
CA PRO A 112 -2.82 -5.78 -8.58
C PRO A 112 -2.81 -4.88 -9.81
N TYR A 113 -2.17 -3.72 -9.67
CA TYR A 113 -2.17 -2.66 -10.66
C TYR A 113 -0.74 -2.19 -10.87
N SER A 114 -0.33 -1.89 -12.10
CA SER A 114 0.99 -1.33 -12.39
C SER A 114 0.85 -0.19 -13.38
N LYS A 115 0.98 1.05 -12.90
CA LYS A 115 0.82 2.28 -13.71
C LYS A 115 2.13 2.85 -14.23
N TYR A 116 3.21 2.79 -13.45
CA TYR A 116 4.45 3.56 -13.71
C TYR A 116 5.65 2.71 -14.09
N PHE A 117 5.84 2.39 -15.37
CA PHE A 117 7.07 1.73 -15.82
C PHE A 117 8.24 2.73 -15.81
N VAL A 118 9.20 2.55 -14.90
CA VAL A 118 10.49 3.26 -14.98
C VAL A 118 11.40 2.40 -15.85
N ASN A 119 11.67 2.86 -17.08
CA ASN A 119 12.70 2.24 -17.94
C ASN A 119 14.08 2.65 -17.40
N HIS A 120 14.90 1.67 -17.05
CA HIS A 120 16.32 1.85 -16.74
C HIS A 120 17.15 1.79 -18.03
#